data_AF-A0A6A5VSC1-F1
#
_entry.id   AF-A0A6A5VSC1-F1
#
_cell.length_a   1.000
_cell.length_b   1.000
_cell.length_c   1.000
_cell.angle_alpha   90.00
_cell.angle_beta   90.00
_cell.angle_gamma   90.00
#
_symmetry.space_group_name_H-M   'P 1'
#
loop_
_entity.id
_entity.type
_entity.pdbx_description
1 polymer ?
#
loop_
_entity_poly.entity_id
_entity_poly.type
_entity_poly.pdbx_seq_one_letter_code
_entity_poly.pdbx_strand_id
1 'polypeptide(L)'
;MASYASLSLASDRGSSPELGSSSFKTQYSKKTGRPIRKSAGKVKAKAGFVDSKIIEDEYEEAIDTPSEDDDGHIKPQQKKRKRKRSPSPEPPPLGDVIRNEDPDELSDAEGPFQKKSRLPPVLLQFNIPLGFHGPLQVTLDTSMLGLDKTYNMRPTPATKKTSGVSELQSANGRKKPIGFTDLPAELRNKVYRHLFVTDKLLEFPANAEEANRLKRSSQFLSTCKVVHSEGCSILYGENKFKFDRNNKTRGPFWDAVPKEIGYKDIRQFLKMMGPENLVYLRDVTLVLQDAMPSVTPGLDHEQRRYIRDEHLLDVIRTLRQTKLRKLNVVFLGRRTLARSDAKFVDYLSQIKADEVVSTCNGWYHQKIEAYLWKEMKETMIRKKKLYHPEK
;
A
#
# COMPACT_ATOMS: atom_id res chain seq x y z
N MET A 1 8.27 -23.14 -73.19
CA MET A 1 7.14 -24.08 -73.03
C MET A 1 7.41 -24.85 -71.73
N ALA A 2 6.66 -24.78 -70.64
CA ALA A 2 5.26 -24.41 -70.41
C ALA A 2 5.12 -23.47 -69.19
N SER A 3 4.05 -22.68 -69.18
CA SER A 3 3.72 -21.65 -68.20
C SER A 3 2.58 -22.12 -67.30
N TYR A 4 2.66 -21.89 -65.99
CA TYR A 4 1.51 -21.83 -65.06
C TYR A 4 1.93 -20.90 -63.90
N ALA A 5 1.51 -19.65 -63.89
CA ALA A 5 0.22 -19.10 -63.41
C ALA A 5 0.12 -19.02 -61.88
N SER A 6 0.30 -17.79 -61.41
CA SER A 6 0.17 -17.26 -60.05
C SER A 6 -1.28 -17.24 -59.55
N LEU A 7 -1.51 -17.65 -58.30
CA LEU A 7 -2.74 -17.34 -57.56
C LEU A 7 -2.38 -16.80 -56.17
N SER A 8 -2.45 -15.48 -56.02
CA SER A 8 -2.47 -14.78 -54.74
C SER A 8 -3.91 -14.69 -54.25
N LEU A 9 -4.27 -15.43 -53.22
CA LEU A 9 -5.54 -15.25 -52.48
C LEU A 9 -5.27 -14.37 -51.26
N ALA A 10 -5.47 -13.07 -51.44
CA ALA A 10 -5.63 -12.13 -50.34
C ALA A 10 -7.01 -12.38 -49.70
N SER A 11 -6.99 -12.98 -48.51
CA SER A 11 -8.18 -13.15 -47.66
C SER A 11 -8.57 -11.80 -47.07
N ASP A 12 -9.55 -11.15 -47.70
CA ASP A 12 -10.27 -10.00 -47.18
C ASP A 12 -11.04 -10.42 -45.91
N ARG A 13 -10.55 -10.01 -44.73
CA ARG A 13 -11.20 -10.29 -43.44
C ARG A 13 -12.43 -9.40 -43.32
N GLY A 14 -13.58 -9.96 -43.69
CA GLY A 14 -14.90 -9.36 -43.54
C GLY A 14 -15.14 -8.82 -42.14
N SER A 15 -15.51 -7.54 -42.08
CA SER A 15 -16.04 -6.86 -40.91
C SER A 15 -17.33 -7.53 -40.45
N SER A 16 -17.36 -8.01 -39.21
CA SER A 16 -18.58 -8.51 -38.56
C SER A 16 -19.59 -7.37 -38.35
N PRO A 17 -20.86 -7.52 -38.75
CA PRO A 17 -21.89 -6.48 -38.65
C PRO A 17 -22.37 -6.20 -37.20
N GLU A 18 -21.98 -7.02 -36.22
CA GLU A 18 -22.33 -6.81 -34.80
C GLU A 18 -21.38 -5.84 -34.07
N LEU A 19 -20.23 -5.52 -34.66
CA LEU A 19 -19.30 -4.53 -34.16
C LEU A 19 -19.49 -3.24 -34.95
N GLY A 20 -20.43 -2.42 -34.47
CA GLY A 20 -20.86 -1.18 -35.12
C GLY A 20 -19.74 -0.38 -35.78
N SER A 21 -20.02 0.11 -36.99
CA SER A 21 -19.13 0.91 -37.84
C SER A 21 -18.18 1.82 -37.05
N SER A 22 -16.88 1.69 -37.31
CA SER A 22 -15.76 2.37 -36.63
C SER A 22 -15.66 3.87 -36.92
N SER A 23 -16.76 4.62 -36.86
CA SER A 23 -16.76 6.08 -36.95
C SER A 23 -16.92 6.74 -35.56
N PHE A 24 -16.05 6.38 -34.61
CA PHE A 24 -15.93 7.08 -33.33
C PHE A 24 -15.17 8.41 -33.48
N LYS A 25 -15.63 9.30 -34.36
CA LYS A 25 -15.18 10.70 -34.31
C LYS A 25 -15.91 11.39 -33.17
N THR A 26 -15.19 11.68 -32.10
CA THR A 26 -15.68 12.48 -30.96
C THR A 26 -16.17 13.83 -31.49
N GLN A 27 -17.48 14.08 -31.42
CA GLN A 27 -18.06 15.34 -31.86
C GLN A 27 -17.83 16.40 -30.78
N TYR A 28 -17.25 17.54 -31.14
CA TYR A 28 -17.03 18.66 -30.24
C TYR A 28 -18.07 19.77 -30.51
N SER A 29 -18.56 20.39 -29.44
CA SER A 29 -19.45 21.54 -29.52
C SER A 29 -18.72 22.73 -30.15
N LYS A 30 -19.23 23.26 -31.27
CA LYS A 30 -18.61 24.41 -31.96
C LYS A 30 -18.53 25.67 -31.11
N LYS A 31 -19.43 25.85 -30.14
CA LYS A 31 -19.46 27.03 -29.26
C LYS A 31 -18.55 26.92 -28.05
N THR A 32 -18.33 25.72 -27.53
CA THR A 32 -17.62 25.53 -26.24
C THR A 32 -16.35 24.69 -26.35
N GLY A 33 -16.08 24.09 -27.52
CA GLY A 33 -14.91 23.24 -27.77
C GLY A 33 -14.92 21.92 -26.98
N ARG A 34 -15.99 21.59 -26.27
CA ARG A 34 -16.08 20.41 -25.40
C ARG A 34 -16.67 19.20 -26.14
N PRO A 35 -16.18 17.97 -25.87
CA PRO A 35 -16.70 16.76 -26.49
C PRO A 35 -18.13 16.48 -26.02
N ILE A 36 -19.04 16.31 -26.99
CA ILE A 36 -20.46 16.06 -26.75
C ILE A 36 -20.65 14.56 -26.50
N ARG A 37 -21.07 14.19 -25.29
CA ARG A 37 -21.47 12.82 -24.97
C ARG A 37 -22.86 12.56 -25.55
N LYS A 38 -22.98 11.61 -26.50
CA LYS A 38 -24.24 11.27 -27.20
C LYS A 38 -25.39 10.80 -26.28
N SER A 39 -25.11 10.50 -25.00
CA SER A 39 -26.09 10.01 -24.03
C SER A 39 -26.52 11.02 -22.95
N ALA A 40 -25.96 12.24 -22.93
CA ALA A 40 -26.34 13.23 -21.94
C ALA A 40 -27.74 13.81 -22.25
N GLY A 41 -28.71 13.52 -21.38
CA GLY A 41 -30.05 14.13 -21.41
C GLY A 41 -31.13 13.38 -22.18
N LYS A 42 -30.81 12.29 -22.88
CA LYS A 42 -31.81 11.40 -23.49
C LYS A 42 -32.18 10.28 -22.50
N VAL A 43 -33.00 10.60 -21.51
CA VAL A 43 -33.66 9.58 -20.69
C VAL A 43 -34.69 8.92 -21.60
N LYS A 44 -34.42 7.68 -22.05
CA LYS A 44 -35.45 6.87 -22.68
C LYS A 44 -36.44 6.50 -21.57
N ALA A 45 -37.67 6.99 -21.65
CA ALA A 45 -38.74 6.55 -20.78
C ALA A 45 -38.87 5.03 -20.91
N LYS A 46 -38.45 4.29 -19.88
CA LYS A 46 -38.73 2.86 -19.79
C LYS A 46 -40.18 2.74 -19.34
N ALA A 47 -40.99 2.04 -20.13
CA ALA A 47 -42.35 1.69 -19.75
C ALA A 47 -42.33 0.99 -18.38
N GLY A 48 -43.08 1.53 -17.41
CA GLY A 48 -43.23 0.97 -16.06
C GLY A 48 -42.55 1.75 -14.92
N PHE A 49 -41.83 2.84 -15.19
CA PHE A 49 -41.32 3.73 -14.14
C PHE A 49 -42.13 5.03 -14.08
N VAL A 50 -42.70 5.33 -12.91
CA VAL A 50 -43.45 6.56 -12.63
C VAL A 50 -42.46 7.71 -12.48
N ASP A 51 -42.59 8.72 -13.34
CA ASP A 51 -41.75 9.91 -13.36
C ASP A 51 -42.11 10.81 -12.16
N SER A 52 -41.14 11.12 -11.30
CA SER A 52 -41.36 11.85 -10.03
C SER A 52 -41.81 13.30 -10.20
N LYS A 53 -42.01 13.76 -11.44
CA LYS A 53 -42.61 15.06 -11.76
C LYS A 53 -44.12 15.11 -11.54
N ILE A 54 -44.79 13.97 -11.48
CA ILE A 54 -46.24 13.92 -11.24
C ILE A 54 -46.58 14.15 -9.75
N ILE A 55 -45.60 14.04 -8.85
CA ILE A 55 -45.82 14.12 -7.39
C ILE A 55 -45.74 15.57 -6.88
N GLU A 56 -45.22 16.53 -7.65
CA GLU A 56 -45.08 17.93 -7.20
C GLU A 56 -46.32 18.81 -7.45
N ASP A 57 -47.33 18.35 -8.20
CA ASP A 57 -48.49 19.19 -8.58
C ASP A 57 -49.71 19.06 -7.64
N GLU A 58 -49.68 18.20 -6.61
CA GLU A 58 -50.87 17.91 -5.77
C GLU A 58 -50.87 18.61 -4.38
N TYR A 59 -49.90 19.48 -4.08
CA TYR A 59 -49.82 20.20 -2.79
C TYR A 59 -49.54 21.71 -2.92
N GLU A 60 -50.08 22.39 -3.94
CA GLU A 60 -50.14 23.86 -3.98
C GLU A 60 -51.57 24.37 -3.69
N GLU A 61 -52.04 24.19 -2.46
CA GLU A 61 -53.05 25.07 -1.87
C GLU A 61 -52.56 25.58 -0.52
N ALA A 62 -52.16 26.86 -0.47
CA ALA A 62 -52.50 27.80 0.59
C ALA A 62 -51.93 29.20 0.29
N ILE A 63 -52.84 30.08 -0.14
CA ILE A 63 -53.05 31.45 0.36
C ILE A 63 -51.87 32.42 0.28
N ASP A 64 -51.97 33.38 -0.65
CA ASP A 64 -51.71 34.78 -0.33
C ASP A 64 -52.66 35.65 -1.16
N THR A 65 -53.77 36.04 -0.53
CA THR A 65 -54.72 37.03 -1.04
C THR A 65 -53.98 38.35 -1.31
N PRO A 66 -54.05 38.91 -2.53
CA PRO A 66 -53.54 40.26 -2.76
C PRO A 66 -54.50 41.25 -2.12
N SER A 67 -54.01 41.96 -1.10
CA SER A 67 -54.66 43.17 -0.58
C SER A 67 -54.72 44.22 -1.70
N GLU A 68 -55.93 44.63 -2.08
CA GLU A 68 -56.19 45.77 -2.97
C GLU A 68 -55.94 47.07 -2.18
N ASP A 69 -54.84 47.75 -2.46
CA ASP A 69 -54.66 49.16 -2.09
C ASP A 69 -55.21 50.04 -3.23
N ASP A 70 -56.11 50.94 -2.87
CA ASP A 70 -56.93 51.84 -3.71
C ASP A 70 -56.13 53.04 -4.26
N ASP A 71 -54.97 52.79 -4.88
CA ASP A 71 -54.20 53.80 -5.62
C ASP A 71 -53.48 53.12 -6.79
N GLY A 72 -54.08 53.23 -7.99
CA GLY A 72 -53.78 52.47 -9.21
C GLY A 72 -52.36 52.59 -9.78
N HIS A 73 -51.36 52.07 -9.06
CA HIS A 73 -49.98 51.94 -9.53
C HIS A 73 -49.50 50.49 -9.52
N ILE A 74 -49.49 49.91 -10.73
CA ILE A 74 -48.97 48.57 -11.04
C ILE A 74 -47.47 48.54 -10.71
N LYS A 75 -47.10 47.91 -9.59
CA LYS A 75 -45.68 47.67 -9.27
C LYS A 75 -45.13 46.52 -10.14
N PRO A 76 -43.96 46.68 -10.78
CA PRO A 76 -43.39 45.65 -11.63
C PRO A 76 -43.02 44.40 -10.82
N GLN A 77 -43.52 43.25 -11.26
CA GLN A 77 -43.24 41.95 -10.65
C GLN A 77 -41.72 41.69 -10.60
N GLN A 78 -41.16 41.70 -9.39
CA GLN A 78 -39.77 41.35 -9.17
C GLN A 78 -39.57 39.87 -9.52
N LYS A 79 -38.72 39.61 -10.52
CA LYS A 79 -38.34 38.25 -10.92
C LYS A 79 -37.77 37.51 -9.71
N LYS A 80 -38.50 36.52 -9.20
CA LYS A 80 -38.09 35.62 -8.11
C LYS A 80 -36.70 35.06 -8.44
N ARG A 81 -35.64 35.60 -7.80
CA ARG A 81 -34.29 35.04 -7.92
C ARG A 81 -34.35 33.61 -7.40
N LYS A 82 -34.10 32.64 -8.28
CA LYS A 82 -33.99 31.23 -7.91
C LYS A 82 -33.06 31.12 -6.71
N ARG A 83 -33.59 30.66 -5.57
CA ARG A 83 -32.82 30.45 -4.34
C ARG A 83 -31.58 29.66 -4.70
N LYS A 84 -30.39 30.24 -4.48
CA LYS A 84 -29.14 29.48 -4.55
C LYS A 84 -29.27 28.40 -3.48
N ARG A 85 -29.42 27.14 -3.90
CA ARG A 85 -29.41 25.99 -2.98
C ARG A 85 -28.18 26.16 -2.09
N SER A 86 -28.38 26.15 -0.78
CA SER A 86 -27.28 26.09 0.17
C SER A 86 -26.36 24.94 -0.23
N PRO A 87 -25.03 25.11 -0.19
CA PRO A 87 -24.12 24.00 -0.48
C PRO A 87 -24.52 22.82 0.40
N SER A 88 -24.64 21.64 -0.21
CA SER A 88 -24.94 20.42 0.53
C SER A 88 -23.94 20.31 1.69
N PRO A 89 -24.38 19.92 2.90
CA PRO A 89 -23.47 19.69 4.02
C PRO A 89 -22.36 18.73 3.57
N GLU A 90 -21.13 19.01 3.99
CA GLU A 90 -20.01 18.13 3.66
C GLU A 90 -20.35 16.71 4.10
N PRO A 91 -20.19 15.71 3.21
CA PRO A 91 -20.48 14.34 3.56
C PRO A 91 -19.67 13.98 4.81
N PRO A 92 -20.28 13.28 5.79
CA PRO A 92 -19.56 12.89 6.99
C PRO A 92 -18.29 12.13 6.57
N PRO A 93 -17.15 12.40 7.23
CA PRO A 93 -15.88 11.79 6.86
C PRO A 93 -16.06 10.28 6.85
N LEU A 94 -15.69 9.65 5.73
CA LEU A 94 -15.69 8.20 5.60
C LEU A 94 -14.88 7.63 6.77
N GLY A 95 -15.48 6.75 7.56
CA GLY A 95 -14.81 6.11 8.68
C GLY A 95 -13.55 5.37 8.22
N ASP A 96 -12.60 5.21 9.14
CA ASP A 96 -11.37 4.46 8.86
C ASP A 96 -11.74 3.06 8.36
N VAL A 97 -11.35 2.73 7.13
CA VAL A 97 -11.59 1.40 6.55
C VAL A 97 -10.78 0.39 7.36
N ILE A 98 -11.44 -0.29 8.29
CA ILE A 98 -10.85 -1.36 9.08
C ILE A 98 -10.59 -2.54 8.13
N ARG A 99 -9.36 -2.69 7.65
CA ARG A 99 -8.93 -3.86 6.89
C ARG A 99 -8.63 -4.99 7.86
N ASN A 100 -9.67 -5.75 8.21
CA ASN A 100 -9.49 -7.02 8.90
C ASN A 100 -9.01 -8.06 7.88
N GLU A 101 -7.74 -8.00 7.51
CA GLU A 101 -7.10 -9.05 6.71
C GLU A 101 -6.63 -10.16 7.66
N ASP A 102 -7.17 -11.36 7.46
CA ASP A 102 -6.73 -12.56 8.18
C ASP A 102 -5.22 -12.82 7.95
N PRO A 103 -4.55 -13.51 8.89
CA PRO A 103 -3.15 -13.93 8.72
C PRO A 103 -2.97 -14.69 7.41
N ASP A 104 -1.80 -14.55 6.78
CA ASP A 104 -1.61 -15.25 5.50
C ASP A 104 -1.58 -16.74 5.83
N GLU A 105 -2.35 -17.54 5.09
CA GLU A 105 -2.34 -18.98 5.27
C GLU A 105 -0.89 -19.46 5.21
N LEU A 106 -0.52 -20.29 6.20
CA LEU A 106 0.77 -20.94 6.23
C LEU A 106 0.91 -21.69 4.91
N SER A 107 1.71 -21.18 3.98
CA SER A 107 2.00 -21.92 2.77
C SER A 107 2.59 -23.26 3.22
N ASP A 108 1.91 -24.36 2.91
CA ASP A 108 2.27 -25.74 3.29
C ASP A 108 3.72 -26.13 2.92
N ALA A 109 4.39 -25.31 2.12
CA ALA A 109 5.82 -25.40 1.81
C ALA A 109 6.76 -25.04 2.98
N GLU A 110 6.30 -24.38 4.05
CA GLU A 110 7.11 -24.04 5.24
C GLU A 110 7.04 -25.11 6.36
N GLY A 111 7.03 -26.39 5.98
CA GLY A 111 7.29 -27.48 6.93
C GLY A 111 8.71 -27.38 7.53
N PRO A 112 8.93 -27.83 8.78
CA PRO A 112 10.26 -27.85 9.36
C PRO A 112 11.13 -28.77 8.49
N PHE A 113 12.33 -28.32 8.10
CA PHE A 113 13.36 -29.10 7.39
C PHE A 113 13.39 -29.14 5.85
N GLN A 114 12.83 -28.18 5.10
CA GLN A 114 13.24 -28.03 3.68
C GLN A 114 14.59 -27.29 3.59
N LYS A 115 15.70 -28.01 3.89
CA LYS A 115 17.05 -27.63 3.43
C LYS A 115 16.95 -27.34 1.94
N LYS A 116 16.96 -26.05 1.54
CA LYS A 116 16.88 -25.57 0.15
C LYS A 116 16.04 -26.52 -0.70
N SER A 117 14.72 -26.45 -0.54
CA SER A 117 13.78 -27.10 -1.45
C SER A 117 14.34 -27.00 -2.85
N ARG A 118 14.76 -28.14 -3.42
CA ARG A 118 15.16 -28.22 -4.81
C ARG A 118 14.01 -27.61 -5.56
N LEU A 119 14.23 -26.43 -6.15
CA LEU A 119 13.22 -25.75 -6.96
C LEU A 119 12.59 -26.83 -7.86
N PRO A 120 11.25 -26.89 -7.96
CA PRO A 120 10.61 -27.87 -8.80
C PRO A 120 11.29 -27.82 -10.18
N PRO A 121 11.67 -28.97 -10.77
CA PRO A 121 12.43 -28.99 -12.00
C PRO A 121 11.69 -28.17 -13.05
N VAL A 122 12.37 -27.17 -13.61
CA VAL A 122 11.82 -26.37 -14.71
C VAL A 122 11.69 -27.29 -15.92
N LEU A 123 10.46 -27.69 -16.25
CA LEU A 123 10.18 -28.51 -17.42
C LEU A 123 10.25 -27.63 -18.67
N LEU A 124 11.26 -27.86 -19.51
CA LEU A 124 11.40 -27.23 -20.81
C LEU A 124 10.96 -28.22 -21.88
N GLN A 125 9.88 -27.92 -22.60
CA GLN A 125 9.38 -28.74 -23.71
C GLN A 125 9.77 -28.09 -25.04
N PHE A 126 10.49 -28.84 -25.88
CA PHE A 126 10.86 -28.43 -27.23
C PHE A 126 10.05 -29.23 -28.25
N ASN A 127 9.25 -28.55 -29.06
CA ASN A 127 8.52 -29.19 -30.16
C ASN A 127 9.40 -29.11 -31.42
N ILE A 128 10.18 -30.16 -31.69
CA ILE A 128 11.07 -30.23 -32.85
C ILE A 128 10.33 -30.91 -34.02
N PRO A 129 10.20 -30.28 -35.19
CA PRO A 129 9.52 -30.87 -36.34
C PRO A 129 10.30 -32.05 -36.93
N LEU A 130 9.57 -33.03 -37.49
CA LEU A 130 10.16 -34.17 -38.19
C LEU A 130 11.01 -33.67 -39.38
N GLY A 131 12.29 -34.06 -39.43
CA GLY A 131 13.25 -33.68 -40.48
C GLY A 131 14.30 -32.64 -40.08
N PHE A 132 14.35 -32.22 -38.81
CA PHE A 132 15.41 -31.33 -38.33
C PHE A 132 16.72 -32.09 -38.13
N HIS A 133 17.75 -31.80 -38.95
CA HIS A 133 19.07 -32.44 -38.90
C HIS A 133 20.20 -31.50 -38.42
N GLY A 134 19.86 -30.34 -37.88
CA GLY A 134 20.82 -29.35 -37.39
C GLY A 134 21.10 -29.46 -35.88
N PRO A 135 22.15 -28.80 -35.37
CA PRO A 135 22.37 -28.66 -33.94
C PRO A 135 21.30 -27.76 -33.31
N LEU A 136 20.61 -28.25 -32.27
CA LEU A 136 19.67 -27.45 -31.47
C LEU A 136 20.44 -26.68 -30.39
N GLN A 137 20.67 -25.40 -30.61
CA GLN A 137 21.31 -24.55 -29.61
C GLN A 137 20.24 -23.84 -28.77
N VAL A 138 20.10 -24.24 -27.51
CA VAL A 138 19.19 -23.61 -26.55
C VAL A 138 19.99 -22.70 -25.63
N THR A 139 19.92 -21.39 -25.87
CA THR A 139 20.46 -20.36 -24.98
C THR A 139 19.38 -19.93 -24.01
N LEU A 140 19.43 -20.45 -22.77
CA LEU A 140 18.58 -19.96 -21.68
C LEU A 140 19.25 -18.76 -21.04
N ASP A 141 18.66 -17.59 -21.20
CA ASP A 141 19.09 -16.41 -20.46
C ASP A 141 18.60 -16.57 -19.01
N THR A 142 19.53 -16.68 -18.07
CA THR A 142 19.24 -16.83 -16.63
C THR A 142 18.45 -15.65 -16.08
N SER A 143 18.48 -14.48 -16.75
CA SER A 143 17.65 -13.33 -16.40
C SER A 143 16.15 -13.57 -16.66
N MET A 144 15.79 -14.47 -17.59
CA MET A 144 14.39 -14.84 -17.87
C MET A 144 13.81 -15.83 -16.87
N LEU A 145 14.65 -16.63 -16.22
CA LEU A 145 14.19 -17.62 -15.23
C LEU A 145 13.74 -16.97 -13.92
N GLY A 146 13.99 -15.67 -13.71
CA GLY A 146 13.48 -14.91 -12.55
C GLY A 146 13.98 -15.40 -11.19
N LEU A 147 14.86 -16.40 -11.16
CA LEU A 147 15.32 -17.07 -9.95
C LEU A 147 16.20 -16.19 -9.06
N ASP A 148 16.87 -15.20 -9.65
CA ASP A 148 17.78 -14.28 -8.95
C ASP A 148 17.42 -12.82 -9.17
N LYS A 149 16.14 -12.43 -9.01
CA LYS A 149 15.85 -11.05 -8.62
C LYS A 149 16.25 -10.82 -7.15
N THR A 150 17.52 -11.06 -6.82
CA THR A 150 18.13 -10.24 -5.78
C THR A 150 18.15 -8.84 -6.36
N TYR A 151 17.29 -7.97 -5.83
CA TYR A 151 17.15 -6.58 -6.24
C TYR A 151 18.49 -5.86 -6.08
N ASN A 152 19.35 -5.97 -7.09
CA ASN A 152 20.53 -5.13 -7.23
C ASN A 152 20.02 -3.75 -7.63
N MET A 153 19.67 -2.98 -6.59
CA MET A 153 19.27 -1.59 -6.66
C MET A 153 20.48 -0.73 -7.00
N ARG A 154 21.05 -0.93 -8.19
CA ARG A 154 21.78 0.16 -8.82
C ARG A 154 20.70 1.15 -9.25
N PRO A 155 20.72 2.41 -8.79
CA PRO A 155 19.78 3.41 -9.29
C PRO A 155 19.92 3.43 -10.80
N THR A 156 18.91 2.95 -11.51
CA THR A 156 18.87 3.00 -12.96
C THR A 156 18.98 4.48 -13.31
N PRO A 157 20.04 4.92 -13.99
CA PRO A 157 20.14 6.31 -14.38
C PRO A 157 18.91 6.59 -15.22
N ALA A 158 18.04 7.48 -14.73
CA ALA A 158 16.86 7.90 -15.45
C ALA A 158 17.32 8.37 -16.83
N THR A 159 17.04 7.57 -17.86
CA THR A 159 17.25 7.96 -19.24
C THR A 159 16.42 9.20 -19.46
N LYS A 160 17.09 10.36 -19.42
CA LYS A 160 16.54 11.65 -19.78
C LYS A 160 16.02 11.53 -21.21
N LYS A 161 14.76 11.14 -21.38
CA LYS A 161 13.98 11.53 -22.54
C LYS A 161 13.76 13.03 -22.39
N THR A 162 14.74 13.78 -22.86
CA THR A 162 14.63 15.17 -23.26
C THR A 162 13.45 15.27 -24.22
N SER A 163 12.29 15.51 -23.64
CA SER A 163 11.09 15.91 -24.38
C SER A 163 11.41 17.28 -24.95
N GLY A 164 11.33 17.37 -26.28
CA GLY A 164 11.72 18.53 -27.05
C GLY A 164 11.18 19.83 -26.46
N VAL A 165 12.10 20.79 -26.42
CA VAL A 165 11.88 22.22 -26.21
C VAL A 165 10.70 22.67 -27.08
N SER A 166 9.55 22.89 -26.47
CA SER A 166 8.55 23.83 -26.99
C SER A 166 8.78 25.14 -26.26
N GLU A 167 9.72 25.92 -26.78
CA GLU A 167 9.80 27.36 -26.60
C GLU A 167 8.56 27.99 -27.26
N LEU A 168 7.46 28.03 -26.52
CA LEU A 168 6.40 28.99 -26.77
C LEU A 168 6.54 30.07 -25.72
N GLN A 169 7.22 31.13 -26.16
CA GLN A 169 7.40 32.40 -25.49
C GLN A 169 6.05 32.92 -24.99
N SER A 170 5.82 32.81 -23.69
CA SER A 170 4.73 33.51 -23.02
C SER A 170 5.31 34.81 -22.46
N ALA A 171 5.17 35.88 -23.23
CA ALA A 171 5.70 37.22 -22.97
C ALA A 171 4.96 37.99 -21.85
N ASN A 172 4.57 37.31 -20.77
CA ASN A 172 4.04 37.94 -19.56
C ASN A 172 4.91 37.51 -18.38
N GLY A 173 5.85 38.38 -18.00
CA GLY A 173 6.97 38.17 -17.06
C GLY A 173 6.62 37.89 -15.60
N ARG A 174 5.62 37.04 -15.32
CA ARG A 174 5.45 36.45 -13.99
C ARG A 174 6.34 35.23 -13.91
N LYS A 175 7.46 35.35 -13.19
CA LYS A 175 8.29 34.19 -12.81
C LYS A 175 7.36 33.17 -12.16
N LYS A 176 7.26 31.96 -12.74
CA LYS A 176 6.48 30.88 -12.14
C LYS A 176 7.01 30.63 -10.73
N PRO A 177 6.16 30.49 -9.71
CA PRO A 177 6.63 30.16 -8.37
C PRO A 177 7.39 28.83 -8.45
N ILE A 178 8.57 28.80 -7.83
CA ILE A 178 9.41 27.60 -7.75
C ILE A 178 8.66 26.57 -6.90
N GLY A 179 8.34 25.42 -7.48
CA GLY A 179 7.70 24.32 -6.78
C GLY A 179 8.68 23.50 -5.95
N PHE A 180 8.17 22.64 -5.06
CA PHE A 180 9.01 21.75 -4.26
C PHE A 180 9.90 20.83 -5.11
N THR A 181 9.39 20.34 -6.24
CA THR A 181 10.13 19.48 -7.18
C THR A 181 11.20 20.22 -7.97
N ASP A 182 11.11 21.54 -8.05
CA ASP A 182 12.09 22.39 -8.74
C ASP A 182 13.33 22.67 -7.87
N LEU A 183 13.23 22.42 -6.56
CA LEU A 183 14.37 22.49 -5.64
C LEU A 183 15.38 21.37 -5.95
N PRO A 184 16.69 21.63 -5.83
CA PRO A 184 17.71 20.58 -5.90
C PRO A 184 17.47 19.44 -4.90
N ALA A 185 17.84 18.22 -5.27
CA ALA A 185 17.63 17.02 -4.45
C ALA A 185 18.26 17.15 -3.04
N GLU A 186 19.39 17.85 -2.91
CA GLU A 186 20.03 18.11 -1.62
C GLU A 186 19.15 18.93 -0.67
N LEU A 187 18.46 19.96 -1.19
CA LEU A 187 17.54 20.76 -0.40
C LEU A 187 16.29 19.96 -0.04
N ARG A 188 15.77 19.15 -0.97
CA ARG A 188 14.65 18.23 -0.69
C ARG A 188 15.02 17.24 0.42
N ASN A 189 16.22 16.67 0.40
CA ASN A 189 16.70 15.77 1.45
C ASN A 189 16.76 16.44 2.83
N LYS A 190 17.17 17.71 2.91
CA LYS A 190 17.10 18.47 4.16
C LYS A 190 15.65 18.61 4.65
N VAL A 191 14.73 18.94 3.75
CA VAL A 191 13.30 19.01 4.10
C VAL A 191 12.76 17.66 4.56
N TYR A 192 13.07 16.58 3.85
CA TYR A 192 12.68 15.22 4.24
C TYR A 192 13.22 14.86 5.63
N ARG A 193 14.48 15.18 5.94
CA ARG A 193 15.04 14.92 7.27
C ARG A 193 14.31 15.69 8.36
N HIS A 194 14.05 16.98 8.16
CA HIS A 194 13.30 17.78 9.14
C HIS A 194 11.86 17.29 9.32
N LEU A 195 11.26 16.70 8.29
CA LEU A 195 9.87 16.24 8.33
C LEU A 195 9.73 14.82 8.88
N PHE A 196 10.66 13.92 8.53
CA PHE A 196 10.56 12.49 8.81
C PHE A 196 11.43 12.02 9.97
N VAL A 197 12.61 12.59 10.18
CA VAL A 197 13.57 12.07 11.16
C VAL A 197 13.19 12.54 12.55
N THR A 198 13.08 11.59 13.46
CA THR A 198 12.73 11.82 14.84
C THR A 198 13.75 11.12 15.74
N ASP A 199 14.18 11.80 16.80
CA ASP A 199 15.14 11.20 17.76
C ASP A 199 14.49 10.10 18.62
N LYS A 200 13.16 10.13 18.73
CA LYS A 200 12.35 9.15 19.46
C LYS A 200 12.04 7.91 18.61
N LEU A 201 11.86 6.78 19.28
CA LEU A 201 11.38 5.54 18.68
C LEU A 201 9.97 5.76 18.09
N LEU A 202 9.75 5.27 16.88
CA LEU A 202 8.42 5.21 16.26
C LEU A 202 7.70 3.96 16.77
N GLU A 203 6.70 4.14 17.64
CA GLU A 203 5.96 3.05 18.28
C GLU A 203 4.65 2.70 17.57
N PHE A 204 4.24 1.43 17.65
CA PHE A 204 2.93 0.91 17.27
C PHE A 204 2.36 0.12 18.46
N PRO A 205 1.19 0.46 19.02
CA PRO A 205 0.28 1.54 18.64
C PRO A 205 0.89 2.91 18.89
N ALA A 206 0.75 3.78 17.91
CA ALA A 206 1.20 5.13 18.07
C ALA A 206 0.27 5.83 19.07
N ASN A 207 0.83 6.39 20.15
CA ASN A 207 0.09 7.30 21.01
C ASN A 207 -0.51 8.43 20.15
N ALA A 208 -1.58 9.11 20.59
CA ALA A 208 -2.25 10.10 19.73
C ALA A 208 -1.28 11.13 19.10
N GLU A 209 -0.24 11.53 19.83
CA GLU A 209 0.83 12.40 19.34
C GLU A 209 1.76 11.73 18.30
N GLU A 210 2.16 10.48 18.52
CA GLU A 210 3.02 9.72 17.60
C GLU A 210 2.26 9.29 16.34
N ALA A 211 0.97 8.98 16.49
CA ALA A 211 0.08 8.62 15.39
C ALA A 211 -0.02 9.78 14.41
N ASN A 212 -0.08 11.01 14.93
CA ASN A 212 -0.06 12.22 14.13
C ASN A 212 1.25 12.37 13.34
N ARG A 213 2.39 11.93 13.87
CA ARG A 213 3.68 12.02 13.15
C ARG A 213 3.74 11.03 11.99
N LEU A 214 3.43 9.76 12.23
CA LEU A 214 3.42 8.76 11.16
C LEU A 214 2.36 9.10 10.10
N LYS A 215 1.20 9.63 10.51
CA LYS A 215 0.15 10.12 9.61
C LYS A 215 0.61 11.29 8.74
N ARG A 216 1.30 12.29 9.31
CA ARG A 216 1.85 13.42 8.54
C ARG A 216 2.90 12.93 7.53
N SER A 217 3.78 12.03 7.97
CA SER A 217 4.80 11.45 7.10
C SER A 217 4.19 10.65 5.94
N SER A 218 3.18 9.82 6.21
CA SER A 218 2.51 9.02 5.18
C SER A 218 1.69 9.89 4.23
N GLN A 219 1.00 10.93 4.72
CA GLN A 219 0.31 11.91 3.88
C GLN A 219 1.29 12.61 2.94
N PHE A 220 2.44 13.04 3.44
CA PHE A 220 3.44 13.71 2.60
C PHE A 220 4.03 12.76 1.55
N LEU A 221 4.34 11.51 1.91
CA LEU A 221 4.79 10.49 0.95
C LEU A 221 3.75 10.18 -0.14
N SER A 222 2.45 10.31 0.17
CA SER A 222 1.37 10.06 -0.80
C SER A 222 1.19 11.15 -1.85
N THR A 223 1.86 12.30 -1.70
CA THR A 223 1.65 13.46 -2.58
C THR A 223 2.14 13.24 -4.02
N CYS A 224 3.37 12.73 -4.21
CA CYS A 224 3.91 12.46 -5.53
C CYS A 224 4.97 11.34 -5.51
N LYS A 225 5.17 10.70 -6.68
CA LYS A 225 6.11 9.58 -6.83
C LYS A 225 7.55 9.94 -6.51
N VAL A 226 7.98 11.17 -6.83
CA VAL A 226 9.34 11.66 -6.55
C VAL A 226 9.57 11.71 -5.04
N VAL A 227 8.66 12.39 -4.31
CA VAL A 227 8.68 12.47 -2.84
C VAL A 227 8.64 11.08 -2.21
N HIS A 228 7.80 10.18 -2.72
CA HIS A 228 7.75 8.81 -2.24
C HIS A 228 9.11 8.10 -2.40
N SER A 229 9.70 8.12 -3.60
CA SER A 229 10.96 7.42 -3.88
C SER A 229 12.15 7.94 -3.09
N GLU A 230 12.25 9.26 -2.89
CA GLU A 230 13.34 9.88 -2.14
C GLU A 230 13.09 9.76 -0.63
N GLY A 231 11.88 10.08 -0.20
CA GLY A 231 11.50 10.18 1.20
C GLY A 231 11.43 8.86 1.95
N CYS A 232 11.01 7.77 1.29
CA CYS A 232 10.94 6.44 1.92
C CYS A 232 12.30 5.99 2.48
N SER A 233 13.39 6.28 1.75
CA SER A 233 14.73 5.91 2.19
C SER A 233 15.17 6.61 3.48
N ILE A 234 14.70 7.85 3.69
CA ILE A 234 15.00 8.66 4.88
C ILE A 234 14.06 8.25 6.01
N LEU A 235 12.76 8.17 5.76
CA LEU A 235 11.76 7.81 6.78
C LEU A 235 12.06 6.44 7.40
N TYR A 236 12.33 5.42 6.58
CA TYR A 236 12.55 4.07 7.09
C TYR A 236 14.02 3.78 7.46
N GLY A 237 14.97 4.50 6.85
CA GLY A 237 16.40 4.23 7.00
C GLY A 237 17.11 5.03 8.09
N GLU A 238 16.58 6.19 8.48
CA GLU A 238 17.19 7.01 9.55
C GLU A 238 16.42 6.90 10.87
N ASN A 239 15.14 6.52 10.86
CA ASN A 239 14.35 6.33 12.08
C ASN A 239 14.51 4.93 12.70
N LYS A 240 14.20 4.87 14.00
CA LYS A 240 14.19 3.65 14.80
C LYS A 240 12.75 3.24 15.07
N PHE A 241 12.40 1.98 14.80
CA PHE A 241 11.05 1.47 14.97
C PHE A 241 10.93 0.58 16.20
N LYS A 242 9.83 0.71 16.93
CA LYS A 242 9.48 -0.20 18.03
C LYS A 242 8.16 -0.89 17.71
N PHE A 243 8.25 -2.20 17.57
CA PHE A 243 7.14 -3.10 17.30
C PHE A 243 6.71 -3.72 18.62
N ASP A 244 5.61 -3.21 19.16
CA ASP A 244 5.04 -3.63 20.43
C ASP A 244 3.63 -4.19 20.26
N ARG A 245 3.18 -4.99 21.22
CA ARG A 245 1.83 -5.56 21.19
C ARG A 245 0.81 -4.46 21.48
N ASN A 246 -0.16 -4.29 20.59
CA ASN A 246 -1.28 -3.40 20.85
C ASN A 246 -2.33 -4.08 21.74
N ASN A 247 -2.35 -3.70 23.02
CA ASN A 247 -3.29 -4.21 24.03
C ASN A 247 -4.71 -3.63 23.90
N LYS A 248 -4.97 -2.73 22.94
CA LYS A 248 -6.32 -2.21 22.70
C LYS A 248 -7.16 -3.23 21.92
N THR A 249 -8.47 -3.16 22.11
CA THR A 249 -9.43 -3.93 21.33
C THR A 249 -9.98 -3.12 20.18
N ARG A 250 -10.27 -3.79 19.06
CA ARG A 250 -10.98 -3.21 17.92
C ARG A 250 -11.85 -4.29 17.30
N GLY A 251 -13.11 -3.96 17.09
CA GLY A 251 -14.08 -4.82 16.46
C GLY A 251 -15.25 -3.99 15.95
N PRO A 252 -16.02 -4.52 15.00
CA PRO A 252 -17.28 -3.91 14.63
C PRO A 252 -18.25 -3.90 15.82
N PHE A 253 -19.20 -2.97 15.81
CA PHE A 253 -20.15 -2.81 16.93
C PHE A 253 -21.07 -4.03 17.14
N TRP A 254 -21.19 -4.93 16.14
CA TRP A 254 -21.99 -6.15 16.23
C TRP A 254 -21.24 -7.36 16.79
N ASP A 255 -19.92 -7.27 16.97
CA ASP A 255 -19.16 -8.35 17.62
C ASP A 255 -19.35 -8.25 19.13
N ALA A 256 -19.91 -9.30 19.74
CA ALA A 256 -20.19 -9.33 21.18
C ALA A 256 -18.92 -9.24 22.04
N VAL A 257 -17.79 -9.74 21.55
CA VAL A 257 -16.50 -9.69 22.23
C VAL A 257 -15.49 -8.98 21.33
N PRO A 258 -15.09 -7.74 21.65
CA PRO A 258 -14.15 -7.00 20.83
C PRO A 258 -12.78 -7.68 20.89
N LYS A 259 -12.22 -8.00 19.72
CA LYS A 259 -10.95 -8.72 19.62
C LYS A 259 -9.78 -7.78 19.88
N GLU A 260 -8.74 -8.30 20.53
CA GLU A 260 -7.46 -7.61 20.68
C GLU A 260 -6.84 -7.32 19.30
N ILE A 261 -6.17 -6.17 19.17
CA ILE A 261 -5.42 -5.81 17.97
C ILE A 261 -4.11 -6.61 17.90
N GLY A 262 -3.37 -6.72 19.01
CA GLY A 262 -2.11 -7.46 19.07
C GLY A 262 -1.07 -6.90 18.09
N TYR A 263 -0.49 -7.77 17.25
CA TYR A 263 0.51 -7.38 16.23
C TYR A 263 -0.09 -7.07 14.85
N LYS A 264 -1.43 -7.02 14.71
CA LYS A 264 -2.11 -6.80 13.41
C LYS A 264 -1.68 -5.52 12.71
N ASP A 265 -1.58 -4.41 13.44
CA ASP A 265 -1.19 -3.12 12.86
C ASP A 265 0.23 -3.13 12.33
N ILE A 266 1.15 -3.81 13.03
CA ILE A 266 2.55 -3.94 12.61
C ILE A 266 2.63 -4.81 11.35
N ARG A 267 1.93 -5.95 11.34
CA ARG A 267 1.82 -6.80 10.15
C ARG A 267 1.29 -6.01 8.96
N GLN A 268 0.19 -5.28 9.14
CA GLN A 268 -0.41 -4.48 8.08
C GLN A 268 0.53 -3.36 7.61
N PHE A 269 1.23 -2.69 8.53
CA PHE A 269 2.24 -1.68 8.21
C PHE A 269 3.35 -2.26 7.35
N LEU A 270 3.93 -3.41 7.72
CA LEU A 270 4.99 -4.05 6.95
C LEU A 270 4.50 -4.50 5.57
N LYS A 271 3.28 -5.04 5.48
CA LYS A 271 2.64 -5.40 4.21
C LYS A 271 2.41 -4.19 3.30
N MET A 272 1.86 -3.10 3.85
CA MET A 272 1.61 -1.86 3.12
C MET A 272 2.88 -1.19 2.63
N MET A 273 3.95 -1.28 3.43
CA MET A 273 5.25 -0.73 3.07
C MET A 273 5.83 -1.45 1.83
N GLY A 274 5.60 -2.77 1.73
CA GLY A 274 6.00 -3.58 0.59
C GLY A 274 7.48 -4.00 0.60
N PRO A 275 7.85 -5.00 -0.23
CA PRO A 275 9.19 -5.62 -0.21
C PRO A 275 10.31 -4.65 -0.59
N GLU A 276 10.05 -3.69 -1.46
CA GLU A 276 11.05 -2.71 -1.91
C GLU A 276 11.48 -1.79 -0.76
N ASN A 277 10.52 -1.32 0.03
CA ASN A 277 10.77 -0.37 1.11
C ASN A 277 11.24 -1.07 2.40
N LEU A 278 10.93 -2.37 2.57
CA LEU A 278 11.41 -3.19 3.69
C LEU A 278 12.93 -3.23 3.81
N VAL A 279 13.64 -3.09 2.68
CA VAL A 279 15.11 -3.05 2.64
C VAL A 279 15.67 -1.81 3.35
N TYR A 280 14.89 -0.73 3.46
CA TYR A 280 15.34 0.50 4.10
C TYR A 280 15.31 0.41 5.63
N LEU A 281 14.57 -0.53 6.24
CA LEU A 281 14.56 -0.69 7.69
C LEU A 281 15.96 -1.05 8.21
N ARG A 282 16.50 -0.21 9.10
CA ARG A 282 17.82 -0.43 9.70
C ARG A 282 17.74 -0.84 11.16
N ASP A 283 16.95 -0.13 11.95
CA ASP A 283 16.92 -0.29 13.40
C ASP A 283 15.50 -0.63 13.87
N VAL A 284 15.34 -1.84 14.41
CA VAL A 284 14.05 -2.35 14.88
C VAL A 284 14.19 -2.86 16.30
N THR A 285 13.26 -2.47 17.16
CA THR A 285 13.04 -3.03 18.49
C THR A 285 11.76 -3.88 18.45
N LEU A 286 11.89 -5.18 18.64
CA LEU A 286 10.78 -6.12 18.68
C LEU A 286 10.48 -6.48 20.14
N VAL A 287 9.32 -6.07 20.63
CA VAL A 287 8.84 -6.38 21.97
C VAL A 287 7.88 -7.57 21.89
N LEU A 288 8.24 -8.64 22.58
CA LEU A 288 7.54 -9.92 22.59
C LEU A 288 6.74 -10.03 23.90
N GLN A 289 5.44 -9.74 23.84
CA GLN A 289 4.56 -9.69 25.02
C GLN A 289 3.34 -10.59 24.83
N ASP A 290 2.92 -11.27 25.90
CA ASP A 290 1.71 -12.07 25.91
C ASP A 290 0.45 -11.19 25.90
N ALA A 291 -0.65 -11.71 25.36
CA ALA A 291 -1.95 -11.08 25.44
C ALA A 291 -2.39 -10.86 26.89
N MET A 292 -3.01 -9.71 27.16
CA MET A 292 -3.47 -9.36 28.49
C MET A 292 -4.77 -10.12 28.85
N PRO A 293 -4.87 -10.76 30.04
CA PRO A 293 -6.05 -11.56 30.41
C PRO A 293 -7.34 -10.76 30.42
N SER A 294 -7.27 -9.49 30.86
CA SER A 294 -8.44 -8.60 30.93
C SER A 294 -9.02 -8.28 29.55
N VAL A 295 -8.19 -8.33 28.51
CA VAL A 295 -8.57 -8.01 27.13
C VAL A 295 -9.00 -9.26 26.36
N THR A 296 -8.51 -10.43 26.77
CA THR A 296 -8.77 -11.71 26.08
C THR A 296 -9.35 -12.75 27.05
N PRO A 297 -10.49 -12.49 27.69
CA PRO A 297 -11.01 -13.34 28.76
C PRO A 297 -11.30 -14.78 28.31
N GLY A 298 -11.73 -14.98 27.07
CA GLY A 298 -12.05 -16.31 26.52
C GLY A 298 -10.86 -17.15 26.06
N LEU A 299 -9.63 -16.63 26.11
CA LEU A 299 -8.43 -17.37 25.72
C LEU A 299 -7.76 -18.05 26.91
N ASP A 300 -7.25 -19.27 26.70
CA ASP A 300 -6.43 -19.96 27.69
C ASP A 300 -5.04 -19.29 27.83
N HIS A 301 -4.34 -19.58 28.94
CA HIS A 301 -2.99 -19.08 29.21
C HIS A 301 -2.00 -19.40 28.08
N GLU A 302 -2.07 -20.59 27.49
CA GLU A 302 -1.19 -20.96 26.37
C GLU A 302 -1.54 -20.23 25.07
N GLN A 303 -2.82 -19.99 24.81
CA GLN A 303 -3.28 -19.27 23.62
C GLN A 303 -2.90 -17.77 23.66
N ARG A 304 -2.76 -17.19 24.85
CA ARG A 304 -2.33 -15.81 25.04
C ARG A 304 -0.83 -15.61 24.81
N ARG A 305 -0.03 -16.68 24.69
CA ARG A 305 1.42 -16.57 24.51
C ARG A 305 1.74 -15.97 23.14
N TYR A 306 2.66 -15.00 23.10
CA TYR A 306 3.12 -14.41 21.82
C TYR A 306 3.67 -15.46 20.84
N ILE A 307 4.18 -16.58 21.36
CA ILE A 307 4.73 -17.70 20.59
C ILE A 307 3.70 -18.30 19.62
N ARG A 308 2.42 -18.26 19.98
CA ARG A 308 1.31 -18.77 19.16
C ARG A 308 0.59 -17.67 18.37
N ASP A 309 1.07 -16.43 18.44
CA ASP A 309 0.46 -15.32 17.70
C ASP A 309 0.85 -15.38 16.23
N GLU A 310 -0.13 -15.69 15.37
CA GLU A 310 0.07 -15.83 13.92
C GLU A 310 0.51 -14.52 13.27
N HIS A 311 0.01 -13.37 13.75
CA HIS A 311 0.40 -12.07 13.20
C HIS A 311 1.86 -11.74 13.55
N LEU A 312 2.31 -12.10 14.75
CA LEU A 312 3.71 -11.95 15.12
C LEU A 312 4.63 -12.84 14.27
N LEU A 313 4.22 -14.09 14.03
CA LEU A 313 4.98 -14.99 13.15
C LEU A 313 5.12 -14.40 11.74
N ASP A 314 4.06 -13.81 11.18
CA ASP A 314 4.11 -13.11 9.89
C ASP A 314 5.03 -11.88 9.92
N VAL A 315 5.03 -11.12 11.01
CA VAL A 315 5.97 -10.00 11.22
C VAL A 315 7.41 -10.50 11.20
N ILE A 316 7.70 -11.59 11.92
CA ILE A 316 9.03 -12.22 11.96
C ILE A 316 9.45 -12.72 10.56
N ARG A 317 8.54 -13.38 9.84
CA ARG A 317 8.77 -13.81 8.44
C ARG A 317 9.09 -12.65 7.51
N THR A 318 8.37 -11.54 7.65
CA THR A 318 8.59 -10.36 6.84
C THR A 318 9.93 -9.71 7.17
N LEU A 319 10.28 -9.65 8.46
CA LEU A 319 11.58 -9.15 8.93
C LEU A 319 12.76 -10.01 8.47
N ARG A 320 12.59 -11.31 8.22
CA ARG A 320 13.62 -12.18 7.62
C ARG A 320 14.20 -11.62 6.33
N GLN A 321 13.38 -10.93 5.53
CA GLN A 321 13.78 -10.38 4.23
C GLN A 321 14.51 -9.03 4.33
N THR A 322 14.49 -8.41 5.52
CA THR A 322 15.02 -7.06 5.73
C THR A 322 16.53 -7.05 5.96
N LYS A 323 17.18 -5.94 5.61
CA LYS A 323 18.62 -5.73 5.83
C LYS A 323 18.86 -4.93 7.11
N LEU A 324 18.43 -5.46 8.25
CA LEU A 324 18.61 -4.78 9.54
C LEU A 324 20.09 -4.55 9.86
N ARG A 325 20.37 -3.37 10.42
CA ARG A 325 21.61 -3.00 11.07
C ARG A 325 21.57 -3.44 12.54
N LYS A 326 20.57 -2.98 13.28
CA LYS A 326 20.41 -3.29 14.70
C LYS A 326 19.03 -3.88 14.97
N LEU A 327 19.00 -5.03 15.61
CA LEU A 327 17.79 -5.67 16.10
C LEU A 327 17.85 -5.76 17.62
N ASN A 328 16.93 -5.08 18.29
CA ASN A 328 16.74 -5.20 19.73
C ASN A 328 15.53 -6.08 19.99
N VAL A 329 15.68 -7.16 20.76
CA VAL A 329 14.58 -8.06 21.10
C VAL A 329 14.31 -7.98 22.61
N VAL A 330 13.06 -7.74 22.99
CA VAL A 330 12.64 -7.61 24.39
C VAL A 330 11.64 -8.70 24.71
N PHE A 331 11.94 -9.55 25.69
CA PHE A 331 11.07 -10.66 26.10
C PHE A 331 10.26 -10.27 27.35
N LEU A 332 8.97 -9.96 27.18
CA LEU A 332 8.04 -9.54 28.24
C LEU A 332 6.92 -10.57 28.48
N GLY A 333 7.08 -11.82 28.01
CA GLY A 333 6.14 -12.89 28.29
C GLY A 333 6.11 -13.30 29.77
N ARG A 334 5.01 -13.93 30.20
CA ARG A 334 4.88 -14.46 31.57
C ARG A 334 5.81 -15.66 31.77
N ARG A 335 5.84 -16.56 30.78
CA ARG A 335 6.73 -17.73 30.74
C ARG A 335 8.05 -17.38 30.06
N THR A 336 9.13 -17.95 30.57
CA THR A 336 10.44 -17.89 29.93
C THR A 336 10.40 -18.66 28.61
N LEU A 337 10.97 -18.09 27.55
CA LEU A 337 11.16 -18.79 26.28
C LEU A 337 12.15 -19.94 26.50
N ALA A 338 11.67 -21.17 26.23
CA ALA A 338 12.44 -22.39 26.44
C ALA A 338 12.77 -23.05 25.10
N ARG A 339 13.74 -23.97 25.11
CA ARG A 339 14.14 -24.73 23.91
C ARG A 339 13.01 -25.58 23.30
N SER A 340 12.01 -25.94 24.10
CA SER A 340 10.80 -26.65 23.63
C SER A 340 9.98 -25.83 22.63
N ASP A 341 10.09 -24.50 22.66
CA ASP A 341 9.39 -23.58 21.73
C ASP A 341 10.15 -23.48 20.39
N ALA A 342 10.64 -24.62 19.89
CA ALA A 342 11.61 -24.72 18.80
C ALA A 342 11.16 -24.03 17.51
N LYS A 343 9.87 -24.11 17.17
CA LYS A 343 9.31 -23.47 15.96
C LYS A 343 9.49 -21.94 16.00
N PHE A 344 9.18 -21.32 17.13
CA PHE A 344 9.29 -19.87 17.28
C PHE A 344 10.75 -19.43 17.35
N VAL A 345 11.58 -20.16 18.10
CA VAL A 345 13.03 -19.90 18.17
C VAL A 345 13.66 -19.99 16.79
N ASP A 346 13.28 -20.98 15.96
CA ASP A 346 13.79 -21.12 14.60
C ASP A 346 13.40 -19.91 13.73
N TYR A 347 12.11 -19.53 13.71
CA TYR A 347 11.68 -18.35 12.96
C TYR A 347 12.40 -17.07 13.39
N LEU A 348 12.58 -16.86 14.69
CA LEU A 348 13.29 -15.69 15.20
C LEU A 348 14.77 -15.73 14.81
N SER A 349 15.41 -16.89 14.89
CA SER A 349 16.81 -17.13 14.51
C SER A 349 17.09 -16.91 13.01
N GLN A 350 16.06 -16.99 12.17
CA GLN A 350 16.17 -16.70 10.73
C GLN A 350 16.38 -15.21 10.45
N ILE A 351 15.98 -14.30 11.35
CA ILE A 351 16.24 -12.87 11.18
C ILE A 351 17.75 -12.62 11.34
N LYS A 352 18.36 -11.98 10.34
CA LYS A 352 19.77 -11.64 10.37
C LYS A 352 19.99 -10.14 10.50
N ALA A 353 20.84 -9.71 11.43
CA ALA A 353 21.24 -8.30 11.63
C ALA A 353 22.75 -8.18 11.88
N ASP A 354 23.30 -6.97 11.77
CA ASP A 354 24.72 -6.72 12.05
C ASP A 354 25.00 -6.66 13.57
N GLU A 355 24.02 -6.18 14.35
CA GLU A 355 24.02 -6.15 15.80
C GLU A 355 22.69 -6.67 16.33
N VAL A 356 22.75 -7.63 17.26
CA VAL A 356 21.56 -8.16 17.94
C VAL A 356 21.73 -7.98 19.44
N VAL A 357 20.79 -7.28 20.04
CA VAL A 357 20.79 -6.95 21.48
C VAL A 357 19.50 -7.46 22.09
N SER A 358 19.58 -7.92 23.34
CA SER A 358 18.41 -8.13 24.18
C SER A 358 18.50 -7.13 25.31
N THR A 359 17.49 -6.29 25.42
CA THR A 359 17.36 -5.34 26.53
C THR A 359 16.32 -5.87 27.51
N CYS A 360 16.64 -5.84 28.79
CA CYS A 360 15.64 -5.94 29.84
C CYS A 360 15.37 -4.53 30.36
N ASN A 361 14.12 -4.08 30.23
CA ASN A 361 13.72 -2.82 30.82
C ASN A 361 13.39 -3.04 32.31
N GLY A 362 14.30 -2.62 33.19
CA GLY A 362 14.05 -2.47 34.63
C GLY A 362 13.94 -3.79 35.43
N TRP A 363 12.95 -3.84 36.32
CA TRP A 363 12.71 -4.89 37.33
C TRP A 363 12.41 -6.29 36.78
N TYR A 364 12.25 -6.42 35.46
CA TYR A 364 11.93 -7.71 34.84
C TYR A 364 13.20 -8.38 34.34
N HIS A 365 13.51 -9.57 34.89
CA HIS A 365 14.54 -10.44 34.33
C HIS A 365 14.18 -10.82 32.88
N GLN A 366 15.20 -10.97 32.03
CA GLN A 366 15.00 -11.44 30.66
C GLN A 366 14.27 -12.78 30.67
N LYS A 367 13.12 -12.84 30.00
CA LYS A 367 12.26 -14.02 29.91
C LYS A 367 12.73 -14.98 28.82
N ILE A 368 14.02 -15.26 28.81
CA ILE A 368 14.67 -16.24 27.94
C ILE A 368 15.83 -16.89 28.70
N GLU A 369 16.02 -18.18 28.50
CA GLU A 369 17.16 -18.89 29.09
C GLU A 369 18.48 -18.35 28.51
N ALA A 370 19.47 -18.07 29.37
CA ALA A 370 20.69 -17.38 28.95
C ALA A 370 21.49 -18.14 27.88
N TYR A 371 21.52 -19.48 27.96
CA TYR A 371 22.18 -20.32 26.96
C TYR A 371 21.47 -20.25 25.61
N LEU A 372 20.13 -20.26 25.62
CA LEU A 372 19.30 -20.18 24.42
C LEU A 372 19.45 -18.81 23.74
N TRP A 373 19.47 -17.73 24.53
CA TRP A 373 19.74 -16.39 24.01
C TRP A 373 21.12 -16.30 23.37
N LYS A 374 22.15 -16.92 23.97
CA LYS A 374 23.51 -16.92 23.40
C LYS A 374 23.54 -17.62 22.03
N GLU A 375 22.98 -18.82 21.94
CA GLU A 375 22.90 -19.59 20.69
C GLU A 375 22.11 -18.82 19.62
N MET A 376 20.94 -18.29 19.98
CA MET A 376 20.10 -17.52 19.08
C MET A 376 20.80 -16.23 18.61
N LYS A 377 21.44 -15.49 19.52
CA LYS A 377 22.21 -14.28 19.18
C LYS A 377 23.33 -14.59 18.19
N GLU A 378 24.08 -15.66 18.40
CA GLU A 378 25.16 -16.08 17.49
C GLU A 378 24.62 -16.41 16.09
N THR A 379 23.46 -17.08 16.00
CA THR A 379 22.85 -17.39 14.70
C THR A 379 22.29 -16.15 14.01
N MET A 380 21.69 -15.21 14.75
CA MET A 380 21.08 -14.00 14.19
C MET A 380 22.10 -12.96 13.72
N ILE A 381 23.33 -12.95 14.27
CA ILE A 381 24.38 -12.02 13.85
C ILE A 381 24.97 -12.43 12.50
N ARG A 382 25.04 -11.49 11.55
CA ARG A 382 25.69 -11.71 10.26
C ARG A 382 27.20 -11.81 10.41
N LYS A 383 27.79 -12.81 9.75
CA LYS A 383 29.25 -12.96 9.65
C LYS A 383 29.92 -11.77 8.95
N LYS A 384 29.29 -11.24 7.90
CA LYS A 384 29.74 -10.05 7.17
C LYS A 384 28.78 -8.90 7.47
N LYS A 385 29.26 -7.88 8.18
CA LYS A 385 28.49 -6.67 8.47
C LYS A 385 28.23 -5.90 7.17
N LEU A 386 27.01 -5.40 7.00
CA LEU A 386 26.62 -4.57 5.86
C LEU A 386 26.82 -3.08 6.14
N TYR A 387 26.71 -2.66 7.40
CA TYR A 387 26.78 -1.28 7.83
C TYR A 387 28.03 -1.03 8.68
N HIS A 388 28.56 0.18 8.57
CA HIS A 388 29.60 0.65 9.48
C HIS A 388 29.01 0.90 10.87
N PRO A 389 29.79 0.67 11.95
CA PRO A 389 29.37 1.04 13.29
C PRO A 389 29.05 2.54 13.35
N GLU A 390 28.02 2.90 14.12
CA GLU A 390 27.73 4.31 14.41
C GLU A 390 28.94 4.92 15.12
N LYS A 391 29.35 6.11 14.66
CA LYS A 391 30.41 6.89 15.30
C LYS A 391 29.87 7.63 16.52
#